data_AF-A0A7X7DVA1-F1
#
_entry.id   AF-A0A7X7DVA1-F1
#
_cell.length_a   1.000
_cell.length_b   1.000
_cell.length_c   1.000
_cell.angle_alpha   90.00
_cell.angle_beta   90.00
_cell.angle_gamma   90.00
#
_symmetry.space_group_name_H-M   'P 1'
#
loop_
_entity.id
_entity.type
_entity.pdbx_description
1 polymer ?
#
loop_
_entity_poly.entity_id
_entity_poly.type
_entity_poly.pdbx_seq_one_letter_code
_entity_poly.pdbx_strand_id
1 'polypeptide(L)'
;MPFRWPVFEEAVPIDSVSSWTAVQESYDQRNDDCYYIVTLLKEGAPVRSFMVKVDVGWAGDDWTTPEFARRLEEEIGRAARRGETNTDYPGPLAR
;
A
#
# COMPACT_ATOMS: atom_id res chain seq x y z
N MET A 1 1.01 -20.12 12.14
CA MET A 1 1.96 -19.10 11.62
C MET A 1 1.42 -17.74 12.00
N PRO A 2 2.27 -16.76 12.39
CA PRO A 2 1.81 -15.39 12.56
C PRO A 2 1.27 -14.88 11.21
N PHE A 3 0.17 -14.14 11.25
CA PHE A 3 -0.34 -13.44 10.06
C PHE A 3 0.75 -12.52 9.51
N ARG A 4 0.82 -12.43 8.18
CA ARG A 4 1.66 -11.47 7.48
C ARG A 4 0.78 -10.63 6.58
N TRP A 5 0.96 -9.32 6.69
CA TRP A 5 0.34 -8.37 5.79
C TRP A 5 0.74 -8.68 4.34
N PRO A 6 -0.22 -8.63 3.39
CA PRO A 6 0.11 -8.75 1.98
C PRO A 6 1.15 -7.70 1.59
N VAL A 7 2.12 -8.11 0.76
CA VAL A 7 3.13 -7.24 0.14
C VAL A 7 3.06 -7.42 -1.36
N PHE A 8 3.36 -6.36 -2.10
CA PHE A 8 3.30 -6.31 -3.55
C PHE A 8 4.71 -5.97 -4.06
N GLU A 9 5.62 -6.94 -3.95
CA GLU A 9 7.02 -6.79 -4.36
C GLU A 9 7.18 -6.85 -5.89
N GLU A 10 6.28 -7.56 -6.56
CA GLU A 10 6.17 -7.55 -8.02
C GLU A 10 5.44 -6.30 -8.50
N ALA A 11 5.93 -5.71 -9.60
CA ALA A 11 5.41 -4.47 -10.12
C ALA A 11 4.00 -4.65 -10.70
N VAL A 12 3.00 -4.06 -10.04
CA VAL A 12 1.60 -4.05 -10.48
C VAL A 12 1.39 -2.93 -11.51
N PRO A 13 0.93 -3.23 -12.72
CA PRO A 13 0.82 -2.23 -13.78
C PRO A 13 -0.30 -1.21 -13.50
N ILE A 14 -0.04 0.06 -13.82
CA ILE A 14 -1.03 1.14 -13.89
C ILE A 14 -1.44 1.36 -15.34
N ASP A 15 -0.44 1.53 -16.21
CA ASP A 15 -0.56 1.73 -17.64
C ASP A 15 0.65 1.09 -18.35
N SER A 16 0.87 1.39 -19.63
CA SER A 16 1.96 0.80 -20.42
C SER A 16 3.37 1.21 -20.00
N VAL A 17 3.52 2.30 -19.24
CA VAL A 17 4.83 2.88 -18.85
C VAL A 17 4.98 3.08 -17.34
N SER A 18 3.93 2.82 -16.56
CA SER A 18 3.89 3.05 -15.11
C SER A 18 3.40 1.81 -14.37
N SER A 19 4.05 1.50 -13.26
CA SER A 19 3.70 0.42 -12.34
C SER A 19 4.01 0.82 -10.90
N TRP A 20 3.57 0.02 -9.94
CA TRP A 20 3.82 0.25 -8.53
C TRP A 20 4.17 -1.03 -7.79
N THR A 21 4.95 -0.89 -6.73
CA THR A 21 5.14 -1.92 -5.71
C THR A 21 4.72 -1.34 -4.35
N ALA A 22 4.41 -2.20 -3.38
CA ALA A 22 4.12 -1.74 -2.03
C ALA A 22 4.58 -2.74 -0.98
N VAL A 23 5.21 -2.21 0.06
CA VAL A 23 5.62 -2.97 1.25
C VAL A 23 4.88 -2.42 2.46
N GLN A 24 4.48 -3.31 3.36
CA GLN A 24 3.84 -2.90 4.60
C GLN A 24 4.89 -2.26 5.52
N GLU A 25 4.51 -1.16 6.17
CA GLU A 25 5.37 -0.41 7.08
C GLU A 25 4.92 -0.60 8.53
N SER A 26 3.69 -0.19 8.86
CA SER A 26 3.15 -0.30 10.22
C SER A 26 1.65 -0.58 10.22
N TYR A 27 1.14 -0.95 11.40
CA TYR A 27 -0.27 -1.21 11.63
C TYR A 27 -0.70 -0.56 12.94
N ASP A 28 -1.67 0.36 12.86
CA ASP A 28 -2.32 0.95 14.01
C ASP A 28 -3.58 0.16 14.35
N GLN A 29 -3.42 -0.79 15.27
CA GLN A 29 -4.49 -1.66 15.74
C GLN A 29 -5.65 -0.91 16.40
N ARG A 30 -5.44 0.31 16.91
CA ARG A 30 -6.51 1.05 17.58
C ARG A 30 -7.53 1.61 16.58
N ASN A 31 -7.07 1.96 15.39
CA ASN A 31 -7.87 2.59 14.35
C ASN A 31 -8.09 1.67 13.14
N ASP A 32 -7.59 0.43 13.18
CA ASP A 32 -7.58 -0.51 12.07
C ASP A 32 -6.97 0.10 10.79
N ASP A 33 -5.91 0.89 10.96
CA ASP A 33 -5.20 1.57 9.87
C ASP A 33 -3.89 0.83 9.56
N CYS A 34 -3.72 0.36 8.34
CA CYS A 34 -2.47 -0.23 7.87
C CYS A 34 -1.73 0.73 6.93
N TYR A 35 -0.43 0.89 7.14
CA TYR A 35 0.42 1.82 6.41
C TYR A 35 1.35 1.07 5.46
N TYR A 36 1.40 1.52 4.22
CA TYR A 36 2.17 0.95 3.13
C TYR A 36 3.09 2.00 2.51
N ILE A 37 4.34 1.63 2.27
CA ILE A 37 5.23 2.41 1.40
C ILE A 37 4.98 1.96 -0.03
N VAL A 38 4.35 2.83 -0.81
CA VAL A 38 4.11 2.62 -2.24
C VAL A 38 5.27 3.22 -3.01
N THR A 39 5.83 2.44 -3.93
CA THR A 39 6.89 2.90 -4.84
C THR A 39 6.35 2.92 -6.26
N LEU A 40 6.32 4.11 -6.86
CA LEU A 40 5.99 4.30 -8.26
C LEU A 40 7.22 4.11 -9.14
N LEU A 41 7.05 3.27 -10.14
CA LEU A 41 8.01 2.99 -11.19
C LEU A 41 7.43 3.56 -12.48
N LYS A 42 8.12 4.51 -13.11
CA LYS A 42 7.71 5.09 -14.39
C LYS A 42 8.90 5.16 -15.33
N GLU A 43 8.72 4.67 -16.54
CA GLU A 43 9.77 4.70 -17.56
C GLU A 43 10.23 6.15 -17.84
N GLY A 44 11.54 6.38 -17.79
CA GLY A 44 12.13 7.70 -18.02
C GLY A 44 11.90 8.73 -16.90
N ALA A 45 11.36 8.34 -15.75
CA ALA A 45 11.20 9.21 -14.58
C ALA A 45 11.91 8.63 -13.34
N PRO A 46 12.34 9.48 -12.40
CA PRO A 46 12.86 9.01 -11.12
C PRO A 46 11.81 8.18 -10.37
N VAL A 47 12.29 7.13 -9.69
CA VAL A 47 11.49 6.37 -8.74
C VAL A 47 11.02 7.30 -7.63
N ARG A 48 9.73 7.20 -7.26
CA ARG A 48 9.14 7.97 -6.17
C ARG A 48 8.45 7.03 -5.20
N SER A 49 8.65 7.25 -3.91
CA SER A 49 7.97 6.48 -2.87
C SER A 49 7.19 7.41 -1.95
N PHE A 50 6.02 6.95 -1.49
CA PHE A 50 5.19 7.69 -0.55
C PHE A 50 4.38 6.73 0.33
N MET A 51 3.92 7.25 1.46
CA MET A 51 3.09 6.50 2.39
C MET A 51 1.64 6.46 1.92
N VAL A 52 0.97 5.34 2.12
CA VAL A 52 -0.46 5.17 1.93
C VAL A 52 -1.03 4.51 3.17
N LYS A 53 -2.10 5.08 3.70
CA LYS A 53 -2.92 4.53 4.77
C LYS A 53 -4.10 3.79 4.16
N VAL A 54 -4.34 2.56 4.59
CA VAL A 54 -5.51 1.77 4.23
C VAL A 54 -6.26 1.44 5.50
N ASP A 55 -7.49 1.94 5.61
CA ASP A 55 -8.44 1.49 6.64
C ASP A 55 -8.85 0.06 6.30
N VAL A 56 -8.60 -0.88 7.23
CA VAL A 56 -8.91 -2.30 7.09
C VAL A 56 -10.07 -2.76 7.96
N GLY A 57 -10.78 -1.84 8.63
CA GLY A 57 -11.93 -2.15 9.49
C GLY A 57 -13.07 -2.85 8.73
N TRP A 58 -13.11 -2.73 7.39
CA TRP A 58 -14.06 -3.46 6.54
C TRP A 58 -13.85 -4.98 6.53
N ALA A 59 -12.67 -5.49 6.92
CA ALA A 59 -12.36 -6.91 6.91
C ALA A 59 -12.81 -7.66 8.16
N GLY A 60 -13.25 -6.94 9.20
CA GLY A 60 -13.52 -7.52 10.51
C GLY A 60 -12.26 -8.20 11.06
N ASP A 61 -12.41 -9.42 11.57
CA ASP A 61 -11.34 -10.15 12.27
C ASP A 61 -10.54 -11.13 11.39
N ASP A 62 -10.93 -11.35 10.13
CA ASP A 62 -10.26 -12.31 9.23
C ASP A 62 -9.55 -11.63 8.05
N TRP A 63 -8.26 -11.41 8.21
CA TRP A 63 -7.39 -10.81 7.19
C TRP A 63 -6.66 -11.84 6.33
N THR A 64 -6.91 -13.13 6.54
CA THR A 64 -6.21 -14.22 5.84
C THR A 64 -6.81 -14.57 4.49
N THR A 65 -7.95 -13.96 4.16
CA THR A 65 -8.71 -14.29 2.95
C THR A 65 -8.06 -13.72 1.68
N PRO A 66 -8.19 -14.39 0.52
CA PRO A 66 -7.76 -13.82 -0.75
C PRO A 66 -8.49 -12.51 -1.11
N GLU A 67 -9.74 -12.36 -0.65
CA GLU A 67 -10.51 -11.14 -0.85
C GLU A 67 -9.88 -9.94 -0.12
N PHE A 68 -9.32 -10.19 1.07
CA PHE A 68 -8.58 -9.17 1.81
C PHE A 68 -7.42 -8.62 1.00
N ALA A 69 -6.54 -9.50 0.50
CA ALA A 69 -5.40 -9.13 -0.32
C ALA A 69 -5.82 -8.39 -1.60
N ARG A 70 -6.87 -8.87 -2.30
CA ARG A 70 -7.39 -8.22 -3.51
C ARG A 70 -7.87 -6.79 -3.24
N ARG A 71 -8.66 -6.59 -2.18
CA ARG A 71 -9.19 -5.27 -1.85
C ARG A 71 -8.10 -4.32 -1.38
N LEU A 72 -7.11 -4.82 -0.65
CA LEU A 72 -5.93 -4.07 -0.28
C LEU A 72 -5.14 -3.60 -1.52
N GLU A 73 -4.92 -4.49 -2.50
CA GLU A 73 -4.30 -4.15 -3.79
C GLU A 73 -5.07 -3.03 -4.52
N GLU A 74 -6.41 -3.10 -4.50
CA GLU A 74 -7.26 -2.10 -5.14
C GLU A 74 -7.16 -0.72 -4.49
N GLU A 75 -7.20 -0.64 -3.15
CA GLU A 75 -7.09 0.63 -2.43
C GLU A 75 -5.69 1.25 -2.61
N ILE A 76 -4.63 0.45 -2.48
CA ILE A 76 -3.26 0.91 -2.71
C ILE A 76 -3.10 1.34 -4.18
N GLY A 77 -3.61 0.55 -5.13
CA GLY A 77 -3.57 0.86 -6.55
C GLY A 77 -4.33 2.15 -6.91
N ARG A 78 -5.37 2.53 -6.17
CA ARG A 78 -6.04 3.84 -6.35
C ARG A 78 -5.13 4.99 -5.92
N ALA A 79 -4.43 4.86 -4.79
CA ALA A 79 -3.46 5.85 -4.35
C ALA A 79 -2.25 5.93 -5.30
N ALA A 80 -1.74 4.78 -5.77
CA ALA A 80 -0.66 4.69 -6.75
C ALA A 80 -0.99 5.44 -8.05
N ARG A 81 -2.23 5.28 -8.57
CA ARG A 81 -2.70 6.00 -9.77
C ARG A 81 -2.73 7.52 -9.61
N ARG A 82 -2.98 8.02 -8.39
CA ARG A 82 -2.91 9.46 -8.08
C ARG A 82 -1.47 9.91 -7.88
N GLY A 83 -0.62 9.02 -7.37
CA GLY A 83 0.77 9.28 -7.08
C GLY A 83 0.99 10.23 -5.90
N GLU A 84 0.06 10.19 -4.94
CA GLU A 84 0.00 11.09 -3.79
C GLU A 84 -0.28 10.27 -2.51
N THR A 85 0.27 10.73 -1.39
CA THR A 85 -0.09 10.21 -0.07
C THR A 85 -1.53 10.55 0.26
N ASN A 86 -2.21 9.67 0.99
CA ASN A 86 -3.54 9.92 1.57
C ASN A 86 -3.49 10.07 3.10
N THR A 87 -2.31 10.24 3.65
CA THR A 87 -2.07 10.37 5.10
C THR A 87 -1.05 11.47 5.38
N ASP A 88 -1.28 12.18 6.49
CA ASP A 88 -0.35 13.15 7.06
C ASP A 88 0.68 12.47 8.00
N TYR A 89 0.56 11.15 8.21
CA TYR A 89 1.53 10.39 8.99
C TYR A 89 2.87 10.36 8.21
N PRO A 90 3.95 10.97 8.76
CA PRO A 90 5.23 11.07 8.05
C PRO A 90 5.98 9.73 7.96
N GLY A 91 5.52 8.71 8.70
CA GLY A 91 6.26 7.46 8.86
C GLY A 91 7.61 7.65 9.57
N PRO A 92 8.37 6.57 9.74
CA PRO A 92 9.74 6.63 10.27
C PRO A 92 10.78 7.09 9.23
N LEU A 93 10.41 7.17 7.95
CA LEU A 93 11.30 7.54 6.84
C LEU A 93 11.56 9.05 6.73
N ALA A 94 10.86 9.89 7.49
CA ALA A 94 11.06 11.35 7.50
C ALA A 94 12.32 11.81 8.28
N ARG A 95 13.38 10.99 8.32
CA ARG A 95 14.67 11.35 8.94
C ARG A 95 15.65 11.92 7.95
#